data_AF-A0A3G7TMW4-F1
#
_entry.id   AF-A0A3G7TMW4-F1
#
_cell.length_a   1.000
_cell.length_b   1.000
_cell.length_c   1.000
_cell.angle_alpha   90.00
_cell.angle_beta   90.00
_cell.angle_gamma   90.00
#
_symmetry.space_group_name_H-M   'P 1'
#
loop_
_entity.id
_entity.type
_entity.pdbx_description
1 polymer ?
#
loop_
_entity_poly.entity_id
_entity_poly.type
_entity_poly.pdbx_seq_one_letter_code
_entity_poly.pdbx_strand_id
1 'polypeptide(L)'
;MEKIKVFELTGRNAISMQNGEKLYNALHSKLMDGQKIEINFEKVNLFASPFFNASIGLLLKDIEVGNLQKQLSVTDLSDVGRDLLNHVISNAITFYKNSENVSKAIDQTEANNNDE
;
A
#
# COMPACT_ATOMS: atom_id res chain seq x y z
N MET A 1 -3.83 12.65 15.38
CA MET A 1 -3.97 11.54 14.43
C MET A 1 -5.09 11.92 13.50
N GLU A 2 -4.81 12.12 12.22
CA GLU A 2 -5.82 12.50 11.22
C GLU A 2 -6.63 11.26 10.84
N LYS A 3 -7.93 11.44 10.54
CA LYS A 3 -8.83 10.36 10.16
C LYS A 3 -9.35 10.58 8.75
N ILE A 4 -9.12 9.61 7.86
CA ILE A 4 -9.61 9.61 6.48
C ILE A 4 -10.76 8.61 6.37
N LYS A 5 -11.93 9.10 5.94
CA LYS A 5 -13.10 8.24 5.68
C LYS A 5 -13.03 7.74 4.24
N VAL A 6 -12.82 6.44 4.07
CA VAL A 6 -12.69 5.83 2.74
C VAL A 6 -13.95 6.03 1.91
N PHE A 7 -15.12 6.03 2.56
CA PHE A 7 -16.41 6.31 1.91
C PHE A 7 -16.45 7.64 1.16
N GLU A 8 -15.78 8.70 1.65
CA GLU A 8 -15.76 10.00 0.99
C GLU A 8 -14.95 9.97 -0.32
N LEU A 9 -14.04 9.02 -0.47
CA LEU A 9 -13.20 8.84 -1.66
C LEU A 9 -13.85 7.88 -2.68
N THR A 10 -14.50 6.82 -2.18
CA THR A 10 -14.90 5.66 -2.99
C THR A 10 -16.41 5.46 -3.08
N GLY A 11 -17.20 6.12 -2.23
CA GLY A 11 -18.55 5.68 -1.92
C GLY A 11 -18.55 4.29 -1.26
N ARG A 12 -19.65 3.54 -1.42
CA ARG A 12 -19.82 2.22 -0.77
C ARG A 12 -18.89 1.12 -1.31
N ASN A 13 -18.27 1.33 -2.48
CA ASN A 13 -17.56 0.27 -3.22
C ASN A 13 -16.09 0.64 -3.46
N ALA A 14 -15.20 0.11 -2.63
CA ALA A 14 -13.76 0.25 -2.74
C ALA A 14 -13.15 -0.92 -3.53
N ILE A 15 -13.51 -1.06 -4.81
CA ILE A 15 -13.18 -2.25 -5.63
C ILE A 15 -12.19 -2.00 -6.77
N SER A 16 -12.14 -0.78 -7.30
CA SER A 16 -11.35 -0.44 -8.48
C SER A 16 -9.98 0.15 -8.14
N MET A 17 -9.04 0.05 -9.08
CA MET A 17 -7.73 0.70 -8.97
C MET A 17 -7.85 2.21 -8.83
N GLN A 18 -8.75 2.84 -9.60
CA GLN A 18 -9.01 4.29 -9.52
C GLN A 18 -9.45 4.73 -8.12
N ASN A 19 -10.24 3.91 -7.42
CA ASN A 19 -10.60 4.20 -6.02
C ASN A 19 -9.39 4.00 -5.09
N GLY A 20 -8.53 3.03 -5.38
CA GLY A 20 -7.28 2.82 -4.64
C GLY A 20 -6.32 3.99 -4.79
N GLU A 21 -6.16 4.52 -6.01
CA GLU A 21 -5.32 5.68 -6.31
C GLU A 21 -5.76 6.93 -5.53
N LYS A 22 -7.07 7.15 -5.35
CA LYS A 22 -7.57 8.24 -4.50
C LYS A 22 -7.10 8.09 -3.06
N LEU A 23 -7.18 6.88 -2.50
CA LEU A 23 -6.72 6.63 -1.13
C LEU A 23 -5.20 6.74 -1.04
N TYR A 24 -4.45 6.23 -2.02
CA TYR A 24 -3.00 6.40 -2.10
C TYR A 24 -2.61 7.87 -2.06
N ASN A 25 -3.20 8.70 -2.93
CA ASN A 25 -2.90 10.13 -3.01
C ASN A 25 -3.23 10.86 -1.70
N ALA A 26 -4.27 10.43 -0.98
CA ALA A 26 -4.63 11.00 0.31
C ALA A 26 -3.65 10.61 1.44
N LEU A 27 -2.94 9.48 1.30
CA LEU A 27 -2.04 8.92 2.31
C LEU A 27 -0.57 9.26 2.07
N HIS A 28 -0.11 9.22 0.82
CA HIS A 28 1.31 9.12 0.47
C HIS A 28 2.17 10.20 1.13
N SER A 29 1.93 11.47 0.82
CA SER A 29 2.73 12.57 1.37
C SER A 29 2.69 12.61 2.90
N LYS A 30 1.52 12.40 3.50
CA LYS A 30 1.34 12.40 4.96
C LYS A 30 2.18 11.30 5.63
N LEU A 31 2.20 10.11 5.06
CA LEU A 31 2.99 8.99 5.59
C LEU A 31 4.49 9.19 5.34
N MET A 32 4.89 9.77 4.20
CA MET A 32 6.29 10.15 3.95
C MET A 32 6.78 11.20 4.95
N ASP A 33 5.90 12.13 5.36
CA ASP A 33 6.17 13.13 6.40
C ASP A 33 6.16 12.56 7.83
N GLY A 34 5.95 11.25 7.98
CA GLY A 34 5.96 10.57 9.27
C GLY A 34 4.66 10.71 10.09
N GLN A 35 3.58 11.22 9.49
CA GLN A 35 2.33 11.46 10.19
C GLN A 35 1.61 10.15 10.52
N LYS A 36 0.83 10.16 11.61
CA LYS A 36 -0.06 9.05 11.97
C LYS A 36 -1.47 9.28 11.46
N ILE A 37 -1.96 8.35 10.66
CA ILE A 37 -3.24 8.40 9.96
C ILE A 37 -4.10 7.19 10.34
N GLU A 38 -5.38 7.43 10.60
CA GLU A 38 -6.42 6.40 10.69
C GLU A 38 -7.21 6.38 9.38
N ILE A 39 -7.30 5.22 8.72
CA ILE A 39 -8.24 5.00 7.63
C ILE A 39 -9.46 4.26 8.16
N ASN A 40 -10.63 4.78 7.82
CA ASN A 40 -11.90 4.32 8.34
C ASN A 40 -12.82 3.87 7.22
N PHE A 41 -13.27 2.62 7.33
CA PHE A 41 -14.11 1.95 6.33
C PHE A 41 -15.60 1.99 6.67
N GLU A 42 -16.01 2.83 7.64
CA GLU A 42 -17.42 3.01 7.95
C GLU A 42 -18.20 3.38 6.67
N LYS A 43 -19.29 2.66 6.40
CA LYS A 43 -20.15 2.78 5.19
C LYS A 43 -19.56 2.25 3.88
N VAL A 44 -18.36 1.67 3.90
CA VAL A 44 -17.82 0.90 2.77
C VAL A 44 -18.24 -0.57 2.94
N ASN A 45 -18.93 -1.11 1.94
CA ASN A 45 -19.54 -2.43 2.00
C ASN A 45 -18.78 -3.47 1.16
N LEU A 46 -18.13 -3.03 0.09
CA LEU A 46 -17.42 -3.90 -0.84
C LEU A 46 -15.98 -3.42 -1.01
N PHE A 47 -15.06 -4.36 -0.98
CA PHE A 47 -13.64 -4.16 -1.20
C PHE A 47 -13.07 -5.28 -2.06
N ALA A 48 -12.04 -4.99 -2.85
CA ALA A 48 -11.38 -5.98 -3.70
C ALA A 48 -9.88 -5.72 -3.78
N SER A 49 -9.11 -6.76 -4.13
CA SER A 49 -7.64 -6.68 -4.24
C SER A 49 -7.14 -5.52 -5.11
N PRO A 50 -7.75 -5.19 -6.27
CA PRO A 50 -7.28 -4.09 -7.11
C PRO A 50 -7.26 -2.74 -6.37
N PHE A 51 -8.26 -2.48 -5.52
CA PHE A 51 -8.31 -1.28 -4.69
C PHE A 51 -7.16 -1.25 -3.67
N PHE A 52 -6.96 -2.34 -2.93
CA PHE A 52 -5.91 -2.42 -1.92
C PHE A 52 -4.50 -2.39 -2.54
N ASN A 53 -4.30 -3.04 -3.69
CA ASN A 53 -3.03 -3.01 -4.42
C ASN A 53 -2.68 -1.60 -4.87
N ALA A 54 -3.64 -0.87 -5.46
CA ALA A 54 -3.45 0.50 -5.91
C ALA A 54 -3.45 1.55 -4.79
N SER A 55 -3.64 1.13 -3.53
CA SER A 55 -3.56 1.99 -2.35
C SER A 55 -2.41 1.56 -1.43
N ILE A 56 -2.70 0.67 -0.48
CA ILE A 56 -1.76 0.26 0.56
C ILE A 56 -0.62 -0.59 0.00
N GLY A 57 -0.91 -1.44 -0.99
CA GLY A 57 0.12 -2.22 -1.68
C GLY A 57 1.17 -1.31 -2.32
N LEU A 58 0.73 -0.26 -3.02
CA LEU A 58 1.61 0.69 -3.69
C LEU A 58 2.45 1.53 -2.72
N LEU A 59 1.93 1.86 -1.52
CA LEU A 59 2.70 2.57 -0.49
C LEU A 59 3.99 1.82 -0.12
N LEU A 60 3.96 0.48 -0.10
CA LEU A 60 5.12 -0.34 0.27
C LEU A 60 6.30 -0.26 -0.73
N LYS A 61 6.14 0.44 -1.85
CA LYS A 61 7.24 0.85 -2.72
C LYS A 61 8.15 1.89 -2.06
N ASP A 62 7.54 2.81 -1.30
CA ASP A 62 8.21 4.02 -0.80
C ASP A 62 8.35 4.03 0.74
N ILE A 63 7.56 3.24 1.46
CA ILE A 63 7.62 3.12 2.93
C ILE A 63 7.93 1.69 3.38
N GLU A 64 8.86 1.57 4.33
CA GLU A 64 9.11 0.31 5.02
C GLU A 64 7.87 -0.15 5.80
N VAL A 65 7.59 -1.46 5.73
CA VAL A 65 6.44 -2.08 6.43
C VAL A 65 6.37 -1.72 7.91
N GLY A 66 7.51 -1.62 8.60
CA GLY A 66 7.56 -1.27 10.02
C GLY A 66 7.11 0.16 10.31
N ASN A 67 7.37 1.10 9.39
CA ASN A 67 6.88 2.47 9.50
C ASN A 67 5.40 2.56 9.15
N LEU A 68 4.97 1.86 8.09
CA LEU A 68 3.55 1.76 7.72
C LEU A 68 2.70 1.24 8.89
N GLN A 69 3.14 0.17 9.57
CA GLN A 69 2.45 -0.39 10.74
C GLN A 69 2.37 0.57 11.94
N LYS A 70 3.35 1.45 12.12
CA LYS A 70 3.37 2.44 13.22
C LYS A 70 2.54 3.68 12.90
N GLN A 71 2.39 3.98 11.63
CA GLN A 71 1.79 5.23 11.15
C GLN A 71 0.35 5.07 10.69
N LEU A 72 -0.04 3.91 10.15
CA LEU A 72 -1.36 3.67 9.59
C LEU A 72 -2.18 2.72 10.49
N SER A 73 -3.33 3.19 10.96
CA SER A 73 -4.33 2.37 11.65
C SER A 73 -5.59 2.19 10.80
N VAL A 74 -6.27 1.05 10.96
CA VAL A 74 -7.45 0.69 10.16
C VAL A 74 -8.65 0.39 11.06
N THR A 75 -9.71 1.15 10.91
CA THR A 75 -10.97 1.03 11.67
C THR A 75 -12.16 0.74 10.76
N ASP A 76 -13.19 0.09 11.31
CA ASP A 76 -14.45 -0.27 10.63
C ASP A 76 -14.29 -1.11 9.35
N LEU A 77 -13.17 -1.82 9.22
CA LEU A 77 -12.96 -2.85 8.19
C LEU A 77 -13.36 -4.21 8.76
N SER A 78 -14.21 -4.95 8.04
CA SER A 78 -14.63 -6.31 8.41
C SER A 78 -13.46 -7.29 8.37
N ASP A 79 -13.60 -8.44 9.04
CA ASP A 79 -12.54 -9.47 9.10
C ASP A 79 -12.12 -9.95 7.71
N VAL A 80 -13.09 -10.17 6.80
CA VAL A 80 -12.81 -10.51 5.40
C VAL A 80 -11.99 -9.41 4.70
N GLY A 81 -12.31 -8.15 4.96
CA GLY A 81 -11.55 -7.02 4.43
C GLY A 81 -10.14 -6.95 5.02
N ARG A 82 -9.97 -7.27 6.31
CA ARG A 82 -8.67 -7.33 6.99
C ARG A 82 -7.81 -8.45 6.42
N ASP A 83 -8.36 -9.64 6.21
CA ASP A 83 -7.65 -10.75 5.59
C ASP A 83 -7.17 -10.42 4.18
N LEU A 84 -8.04 -9.78 3.40
CA LEU A 84 -7.69 -9.32 2.05
C LEU A 84 -6.58 -8.27 2.06
N LEU A 85 -6.65 -7.29 2.95
CA LEU A 85 -5.62 -6.27 3.12
C LEU A 85 -4.28 -6.90 3.55
N ASN A 86 -4.30 -7.82 4.50
CA ASN A 86 -3.11 -8.53 4.97
C ASN A 86 -2.46 -9.33 3.83
N HIS A 87 -3.27 -10.00 3.01
CA HIS A 87 -2.78 -10.72 1.83
C HIS A 87 -2.10 -9.77 0.83
N VAL A 88 -2.70 -8.61 0.56
CA VAL A 88 -2.12 -7.58 -0.31
C VAL A 88 -0.79 -7.05 0.24
N ILE A 89 -0.72 -6.76 1.54
CA ILE A 89 0.52 -6.31 2.19
C ILE A 89 1.61 -7.38 2.06
N SER A 90 1.28 -8.65 2.34
CA SER A 90 2.23 -9.77 2.23
C SER A 90 2.77 -9.92 0.79
N ASN A 91 1.88 -9.84 -0.20
CA ASN A 91 2.25 -9.93 -1.61
C ASN A 91 3.13 -8.75 -2.04
N ALA A 92 2.79 -7.53 -1.64
CA ALA A 92 3.57 -6.33 -1.95
C ALA A 92 4.97 -6.38 -1.34
N ILE A 93 5.11 -6.80 -0.07
CA ILE A 93 6.41 -6.97 0.58
C ILE A 93 7.28 -7.96 -0.21
N THR A 94 6.70 -9.10 -0.62
CA THR A 94 7.42 -10.12 -1.39
C THR A 94 7.82 -9.59 -2.77
N PHE A 95 6.91 -8.90 -3.44
CA PHE A 95 7.13 -8.32 -4.76
C PHE A 95 8.29 -7.30 -4.75
N TYR A 96 8.25 -6.30 -3.86
CA TYR A 96 9.26 -5.24 -3.85
C TYR A 96 10.64 -5.74 -3.38
N LYS A 97 10.70 -6.66 -2.42
CA LYS A 97 11.96 -7.33 -2.05
C LYS A 97 12.60 -8.04 -3.24
N ASN A 98 11.79 -8.76 -4.02
CA ASN A 98 12.30 -9.46 -5.20
C ASN A 98 12.72 -8.49 -6.30
N SER A 99 12.00 -7.38 -6.50
CA SER A 99 12.39 -6.34 -7.48
C SER A 99 13.73 -5.68 -7.13
N GLU A 100 14.01 -5.43 -5.86
CA GLU A 100 15.32 -4.93 -5.42
C GLU A 100 16.44 -5.95 -5.70
N ASN A 101 16.19 -7.23 -5.41
CA ASN A 101 17.16 -8.30 -5.66
C ASN A 101 17.45 -8.48 -7.14
N VAL A 102 16.42 -8.39 -7.99
CA VAL A 102 16.60 -8.43 -9.45
C VAL A 102 17.44 -7.25 -9.91
N SER A 103 17.14 -6.02 -9.47
CA SER A 103 17.89 -4.81 -9.85
C SER A 103 19.38 -4.89 -9.47
N LYS A 104 19.69 -5.41 -8.28
CA LYS A 104 21.08 -5.60 -7.84
C LYS A 104 21.84 -6.65 -8.65
N ALA A 105 21.15 -7.70 -9.12
CA ALA A 105 21.77 -8.76 -9.91
C ALA A 105 22.17 -8.28 -11.32
N ILE A 106 21.37 -7.39 -11.93
CA ILE A 106 21.67 -6.80 -13.25
C ILE A 106 22.84 -5.81 -13.16
N ASP A 107 22.84 -4.93 -12.16
CA ASP A 107 23.94 -3.96 -11.95
C ASP A 107 25.30 -4.66 -11.77
N GLN A 108 25.32 -5.83 -11.11
CA GLN A 108 26.55 -6.60 -10.89
C GLN A 108 27.03 -7.35 -12.15
N THR A 109 26.15 -7.62 -13.11
CA THR A 109 26.56 -8.17 -14.42
C THR A 109 27.08 -7.11 -15.38
N GLU A 110 26.65 -5.85 -15.28
CA GLU A 110 27.17 -4.75 -16.12
C GLU A 110 28.53 -4.24 -15.66
N ALA A 111 28.84 -4.31 -14.36
CA ALA A 111 30.14 -3.92 -13.81
C ALA A 111 31.28 -4.90 -14.15
N ASN A 112 30.97 -6.16 -14.51
CA ASN A 112 31.97 -7.20 -14.80
C ASN A 112 32.32 -7.34 -16.29
N ASN A 113 31.72 -6.54 -17.18
CA ASN A 113 31.94 -6.60 -18.63
C ASN A 113 32.76 -5.42 -19.19
N ASN A 114 33.37 -4.60 -18.34
CA ASN A 114 34.21 -3.46 -18.74
C ASN A 114 35.71 -3.65 -18.47
N ASP A 115 36.13 -4.84 -18.05
CA ASP A 115 37.53 -5.21 -17.81
C ASP A 115 37.99 -6.36 -18.74
N GLU A 116 37.74 -6.24 -20.05
CA GLU A 116 38.45 -7.00 -21.11
C GLU A 116 39.19 -6.07 -22.06
#